data_AF-A0A6G3ZEV9-F1
#
_entry.id   AF-A0A6G3ZEV9-F1
#
_cell.length_a   1.000
_cell.length_b   1.000
_cell.length_c   1.000
_cell.angle_alpha   90.00
_cell.angle_beta   90.00
_cell.angle_gamma   90.00
#
_symmetry.space_group_name_H-M   'P 1'
#
loop_
_entity.id
_entity.type
_entity.pdbx_description
1 polymer ?
#
loop_
_entity_poly.entity_id
_entity_poly.type
_entity_poly.pdbx_seq_one_letter_code
_entity_poly.pdbx_strand_id
1 'polypeptide(L)' 'MPVEHLWQWLREDACYDSKADLKGQVAWFQQHINATPLVIADRLWVKSHLDPQEEELWFST' A
#
# COMPACT_ATOMS: atom_id res chain seq x y z
N MET A 1 -4.50 3.21 7.65
CA MET A 1 -3.06 3.61 7.71
C MET A 1 -2.38 3.67 6.33
N PRO A 2 -1.29 4.47 6.15
CA PRO A 2 -0.62 4.67 4.86
C PRO A 2 -0.06 3.40 4.21
N VAL A 3 0.40 2.45 5.03
CA VAL A 3 0.92 1.17 4.56
C VAL A 3 -0.17 0.30 3.93
N GLU A 4 -1.40 0.33 4.46
CA GLU A 4 -2.53 -0.43 3.90
C GLU A 4 -2.98 0.14 2.57
N HIS A 5 -2.98 1.47 2.42
CA HIS A 5 -3.26 2.13 1.14
C HIS A 5 -2.21 1.76 0.07
N LEU A 6 -0.93 1.62 0.45
CA LEU A 6 0.10 1.12 -0.45
C LEU A 6 -0.19 -0.33 -0.88
N TRP A 7 -0.62 -1.18 0.04
CA TRP A 7 -1.00 -2.57 -0.25
C TRP A 7 -2.28 -2.70 -1.08
N GLN A 8 -3.25 -1.80 -0.89
CA GLN A 8 -4.45 -1.71 -1.72
C GLN A 8 -4.08 -1.28 -3.14
N TRP A 9 -3.25 -0.25 -3.29
CA TRP A 9 -2.77 0.19 -4.59
C TRP A 9 -2.02 -0.94 -5.32
N LEU A 10 -1.12 -1.65 -4.64
CA LEU A 10 -0.46 -2.82 -5.24
C LEU A 10 -1.48 -3.85 -5.74
N ARG A 11 -2.55 -4.10 -4.98
CA ARG A 11 -3.61 -5.05 -5.36
C ARG A 11 -4.47 -4.58 -6.52
N GLU A 12 -4.64 -3.26 -6.69
CA GLU A 12 -5.36 -2.68 -7.84
C GLU A 12 -4.56 -2.84 -9.13
N ASP A 13 -3.23 -2.67 -9.05
CA ASP A 13 -2.33 -2.70 -10.20
C ASP A 13 -1.87 -4.12 -10.57
N ALA A 14 -1.88 -5.03 -9.58
CA ALA A 14 -1.34 -6.38 -9.75
C ALA A 14 -2.44 -7.41 -10.07
N CYS A 15 -2.58 -7.77 -11.34
CA CYS A 15 -3.33 -8.95 -11.78
C CYS A 15 -2.34 -10.07 -12.11
N TYR A 16 -2.39 -11.19 -11.40
CA TYR A 16 -1.41 -12.28 -11.54
C TYR A 16 -2.07 -13.65 -11.61
N ASP A 17 -1.71 -14.44 -12.62
CA ASP A 17 -2.14 -15.83 -12.79
C ASP A 17 -1.17 -16.83 -12.12
N SER A 18 0.05 -16.39 -11.81
CA SER A 18 1.07 -17.23 -11.18
C SER A 18 1.89 -16.50 -10.10
N LYS A 19 2.51 -17.28 -9.20
CA LYS A 19 3.41 -16.74 -8.15
C LYS A 19 4.66 -16.05 -8.72
N ALA A 20 5.09 -16.42 -9.94
CA ALA A 20 6.25 -15.80 -10.58
C ALA A 20 5.89 -14.40 -11.10
N ASP A 21 4.70 -14.27 -11.69
CA ASP A 21 4.19 -12.99 -12.20
C ASP A 21 3.95 -12.00 -11.06
N LEU A 22 3.43 -12.49 -9.93
CA LEU A 22 3.31 -11.68 -8.71
C LEU A 22 4.66 -11.11 -8.27
N LYS A 23 5.72 -11.93 -8.22
CA LYS A 23 7.06 -11.44 -7.84
C LYS A 23 7.59 -10.39 -8.81
N GLY A 24 7.37 -10.59 -10.12
CA GLY A 24 7.77 -9.64 -11.15
C GLY A 24 7.04 -8.29 -11.01
N GLN A 25 5.71 -8.34 -10.83
CA GLN A 25 4.90 -7.13 -10.66
C GLN A 25 5.22 -6.38 -9.37
N VAL A 26 5.44 -7.09 -8.25
CA VAL A 26 5.87 -6.46 -7.00
C VAL A 26 7.23 -5.77 -7.17
N ALA A 27 8.19 -6.43 -7.83
CA ALA A 27 9.50 -5.84 -8.07
C ALA A 27 9.43 -4.61 -8.98
N TRP A 28 8.61 -4.66 -10.03
CA TRP A 28 8.37 -3.52 -10.92
C TRP A 28 7.69 -2.37 -10.18
N PHE A 29 6.64 -2.66 -9.42
CA PHE A 29 5.91 -1.68 -8.61
C PHE A 29 6.85 -0.99 -7.62
N GLN A 30 7.69 -1.75 -6.91
CA GLN A 30 8.69 -1.20 -5.99
C GLN A 30 9.67 -0.26 -6.70
N GLN A 31 10.13 -0.59 -7.91
CA GLN A 31 11.00 0.30 -8.67
C GLN A 31 10.27 1.57 -9.13
N HIS A 32 9.01 1.43 -9.57
CA HIS A 32 8.19 2.53 -10.06
C HIS A 32 7.91 3.58 -8.97
N ILE A 33 7.50 3.13 -7.78
CA ILE A 33 7.22 4.03 -6.65
C ILE A 33 8.50 4.71 -6.15
N ASN A 34 9.64 4.00 -6.13
CA ASN A 34 10.92 4.57 -5.71
C ASN A 34 11.48 5.59 -6.71
N ALA A 35 11.19 5.40 -8.01
CA ALA A 35 11.56 6.37 -9.05
C ALA A 35 10.67 7.62 -9.03
N THR A 36 9.44 7.51 -8.50
CA THR A 36 8.43 8.58 -8.57
C THR A 36 7.83 8.89 -7.19
N PRO A 37 8.62 9.45 -6.26
CA PRO A 37 8.20 9.64 -4.87
C PRO A 37 7.00 10.60 -4.72
N LEU A 38 6.80 11.52 -5.68
CA LEU A 38 5.66 12.44 -5.66
C LEU A 38 4.31 11.74 -5.88
N VAL A 39 4.28 10.64 -6.66
CA VAL A 39 3.05 9.86 -6.89
C VAL A 39 2.62 9.16 -5.60
N ILE A 40 3.58 8.75 -4.77
CA ILE A 40 3.30 8.21 -3.45
C ILE A 40 2.67 9.28 -2.55
N ALA A 41 3.22 10.49 -2.54
CA ALA A 41 2.74 11.57 -1.68
C ALA A 41 1.31 12.03 -2.03
N ASP A 42 0.97 12.05 -3.32
CA ASP A 42 -0.38 12.41 -3.80
C ASP A 42 -1.42 11.33 -3.43
N ARG A 43 -1.05 10.05 -3.53
CA ARG A 43 -1.95 8.91 -3.34
C ARG A 43 -2.04 8.42 -1.89
N LEU A 44 -0.96 8.53 -1.12
CA LEU A 44 -0.89 8.19 0.30
C LEU A 44 -1.08 9.45 1.16
N TRP A 45 -2.25 10.08 1.05
CA TRP A 45 -2.59 11.16 1.97
C TRP A 45 -2.68 10.61 3.39
N VAL A 46 -1.82 11.12 4.28
CA VAL A 46 -1.82 10.70 5.69
C VAL A 46 -3.11 11.21 6.32
N LYS A 47 -3.99 10.31 6.76
CA LYS A 47 -5.07 10.65 7.67
C LYS A 47 -4.43 11.19 8.96
N SER A 48 -4.69 12.45 9.29
CA SER A 48 -4.19 13.10 10.52
C SER A 48 -5.01 12.74 11.75
N HIS A 49 -6.06 11.95 11.58
CA HIS A 49 -6.93 11.46 12.64
C HIS A 49 -7.15 9.96 12.45
N LEU A 50 -6.99 9.22 13.55
CA LEU A 50 -7.35 7.81 13.60
C LEU A 50 -8.89 7.74 13.67
N ASP A 51 -9.49 6.82 12.91
CA ASP A 51 -10.93 6.56 13.02
C ASP A 51 -11.17 5.55 14.13
N PRO A 52 -11.76 5.94 15.27
CA PRO A 52 -11.94 5.04 16.40
C PRO A 52 -12.92 3.88 16.14
N GLN A 53 -13.66 3.87 15.01
CA GLN A 53 -14.46 2.71 14.60
C GLN A 53 -13.68 1.71 13.73
N GLU A 54 -12.72 2.15 12.91
CA GLU A 54 -11.91 1.25 12.08
C GLU A 54 -10.64 0.79 12.80
N GLU A 55 -10.06 1.65 13.63
CA GLU A 55 -8.77 1.43 14.29
C GLU A 55 -9.00 1.16 15.78
N GLU A 56 -9.62 0.00 16.11
CA GLU A 56 -9.60 -0.51 17.48
C GLU A 56 -8.15 -0.71 17.91
N LEU A 57 -7.72 0.04 18.92
CA LEU A 57 -6.40 -0.14 19.51
C LEU A 57 -6.44 -1.38 20.42
N TRP A 58 -5.93 -2.49 19.91
CA TRP A 58 -5.73 -3.70 20.71
C TRP A 58 -4.55 -3.49 21.64
N PHE A 59 -4.81 -2.90 22.81
CA PHE A 59 -3.87 -2.93 23.92
C PHE A 59 -3.96 -4.32 24.58
N SER A 60 -2.92 -5.14 24.46
CA SER A 60 -2.78 -6.34 25.30
C SER A 60 -2.11 -5.94 26.61
N THR A 61 -2.84 -6.09 27.72
CA THR A 61 -2.34 -5.97 29.10
C THR A 61 -1.62 -7.24 29.53
#